data_AF-A0A7C9AIN2-F1
#
_entry.id   AF-A0A7C9AIN2-F1
#
_cell.length_a   1.000
_cell.length_b   1.000
_cell.length_c   1.000
_cell.angle_alpha   90.00
_cell.angle_beta   90.00
_cell.angle_gamma   90.00
#
_symmetry.space_group_name_H-M   'P 1'
#
loop_
_entity.id
_entity.type
_entity.pdbx_description
1 polymer ?
#
loop_
_entity_poly.entity_id
_entity_poly.type
_entity_poly.pdbx_seq_one_letter_code
_entity_poly.pdbx_strand_id
1 'polypeptide(L)'
;GGNIKVIGNTGSNSTREAIHATEQGFAVGMHAALHINPYYGKTSMEGLIAHFGSVLSMGPTIIYNVPPRTGQDIPPHVIHSIAQNANMAGVKECVGNERVKQYT
;
A
#
# COMPACT_ATOMS: atom_id res chain seq x y z
N GLY A 1 2.07 -17.87 12.63
CA GLY A 1 1.75 -16.51 13.09
C GLY A 1 1.98 -16.25 14.57
N GLY A 2 2.00 -17.26 15.45
CA GLY A 2 2.03 -17.03 16.91
C GLY A 2 3.24 -16.25 17.46
N ASN A 3 4.41 -16.34 16.80
CA ASN A 3 5.68 -15.77 17.30
C ASN A 3 6.31 -14.74 16.35
N ILE A 4 5.71 -14.48 15.19
CA ILE A 4 6.23 -13.53 14.20
C ILE A 4 5.08 -12.94 13.40
N LYS A 5 5.16 -11.64 13.12
CA LYS A 5 4.21 -10.96 12.23
C LYS A 5 4.46 -11.40 10.79
N VAL A 6 3.36 -11.72 10.12
CA VAL A 6 3.31 -12.22 8.74
C VAL A 6 2.60 -11.14 7.94
N ILE A 7 3.33 -10.53 7.01
CA ILE A 7 2.83 -9.45 6.15
C ILE A 7 2.74 -10.03 4.74
N GLY A 8 1.53 -10.18 4.22
CA GLY A 8 1.32 -10.67 2.86
C GLY A 8 1.56 -9.55 1.85
N ASN A 9 2.36 -9.81 0.80
CA ASN A 9 2.45 -8.89 -0.32
C ASN A 9 1.32 -9.17 -1.32
N THR A 10 0.16 -8.60 -1.04
CA THR A 10 -1.08 -8.80 -1.82
C THR A 10 -1.40 -7.60 -2.71
N GLY A 11 -0.46 -6.65 -2.87
CA GLY A 11 -0.55 -5.58 -3.86
C GLY A 11 -0.43 -6.07 -5.31
N SER A 12 -1.19 -5.45 -6.21
CA SER A 12 -1.15 -5.68 -7.65
C SER A 12 -1.35 -4.36 -8.39
N ASN A 13 -0.94 -4.29 -9.66
CA ASN A 13 -1.33 -3.18 -10.53
C ASN A 13 -2.79 -3.23 -10.99
N SER A 14 -3.44 -4.38 -10.81
CA SER A 14 -4.87 -4.57 -10.99
C SER A 14 -5.59 -4.43 -9.65
N THR A 15 -6.45 -3.42 -9.53
CA THR A 15 -7.26 -3.20 -8.30
C THR A 15 -8.09 -4.43 -7.95
N ARG A 16 -8.65 -5.13 -8.95
CA ARG A 16 -9.45 -6.35 -8.73
C ARG A 16 -8.62 -7.47 -8.10
N GLU A 17 -7.39 -7.66 -8.57
CA GLU A 17 -6.50 -8.68 -8.01
C GLU A 17 -6.04 -8.31 -6.60
N ALA A 18 -5.71 -7.03 -6.38
CA ALA A 18 -5.32 -6.53 -5.07
C ALA A 18 -6.44 -6.75 -4.03
N ILE A 19 -7.70 -6.47 -4.41
CA ILE A 19 -8.87 -6.75 -3.56
C ILE A 19 -8.96 -8.23 -3.20
N HIS A 20 -8.98 -9.11 -4.21
CA HIS A 20 -9.19 -10.53 -4.00
C HIS A 20 -8.06 -11.18 -3.19
N ALA A 21 -6.81 -10.84 -3.51
CA ALA A 21 -5.64 -11.37 -2.82
C ALA A 21 -5.58 -10.89 -1.37
N THR A 22 -5.89 -9.62 -1.12
CA THR A 22 -5.87 -9.06 0.25
C THR A 22 -6.98 -9.63 1.11
N GLU A 23 -8.19 -9.76 0.58
CA GLU A 23 -9.31 -10.42 1.28
C GLU A 23 -8.94 -11.86 1.67
N GLN A 24 -8.41 -12.64 0.72
CA GLN A 24 -7.96 -14.00 0.98
C GLN A 24 -6.81 -14.05 1.98
N GLY A 25 -5.83 -13.17 1.85
CA GLY A 25 -4.67 -13.09 2.74
C GLY A 25 -5.07 -12.86 4.19
N PHE A 26 -6.02 -11.94 4.43
CA PHE A 26 -6.55 -11.71 5.77
C PHE A 26 -7.43 -12.87 6.25
N ALA A 27 -8.25 -13.47 5.37
CA ALA A 27 -9.08 -14.62 5.72
C ALA A 27 -8.26 -15.84 6.18
N VAL A 28 -7.04 -16.03 5.64
CA VAL A 28 -6.11 -17.09 6.08
C VAL A 28 -5.22 -16.68 7.26
N GLY A 29 -5.39 -15.47 7.79
CA GLY A 29 -4.76 -15.02 9.04
C GLY A 29 -3.43 -14.28 8.89
N MET A 30 -3.16 -13.60 7.77
CA MET A 30 -2.05 -12.64 7.73
C MET A 30 -2.30 -11.46 8.68
N HIS A 31 -1.23 -10.84 9.19
CA HIS A 31 -1.35 -9.76 10.18
C HIS A 31 -1.45 -8.37 9.55
N ALA A 32 -0.93 -8.21 8.34
CA ALA A 32 -0.96 -6.98 7.58
C ALA A 32 -0.76 -7.26 6.08
N ALA A 33 -1.12 -6.30 5.24
CA ALA A 33 -0.86 -6.30 3.81
C ALA A 33 0.28 -5.32 3.45
N LEU A 34 1.07 -5.67 2.44
CA LEU A 34 1.98 -4.75 1.75
C LEU A 34 1.37 -4.43 0.38
N HIS A 35 1.14 -3.14 0.11
CA HIS A 35 0.50 -2.66 -1.11
C HIS A 35 1.39 -1.68 -1.87
N ILE A 36 1.90 -2.12 -3.02
CA ILE A 36 2.58 -1.26 -3.99
C ILE A 36 1.57 -0.47 -4.84
N ASN A 37 1.94 0.69 -5.40
CA ASN A 37 1.11 1.37 -6.39
C ASN A 37 1.09 0.61 -7.74
N PRO A 38 0.08 0.86 -8.61
CA PRO A 38 -0.01 0.23 -9.92
C PRO A 38 1.22 0.47 -10.80
N TYR A 39 2.07 -0.55 -10.86
CA TYR A 39 3.27 -0.57 -11.67
C TYR A 39 2.94 -0.90 -13.14
N TYR A 40 3.76 -0.39 -14.06
CA TYR A 40 3.56 -0.45 -15.51
C TYR A 40 2.31 0.32 -15.98
N GLY A 41 1.11 -0.13 -15.60
CA GLY A 41 -0.17 0.54 -15.86
C GLY A 41 -0.45 1.67 -14.87
N LYS A 42 0.35 2.74 -14.93
CA LYS A 42 0.23 3.90 -14.03
C LYS A 42 -1.16 4.53 -14.13
N THR A 43 -1.64 5.08 -13.03
CA THR A 43 -2.94 5.76 -12.94
C THR A 43 -2.79 7.21 -12.46
N SER A 44 -3.86 7.98 -12.42
CA SER A 44 -3.86 9.34 -11.87
C SER A 44 -3.73 9.32 -10.34
N MET A 45 -3.54 10.48 -9.70
CA MET A 45 -3.46 10.57 -8.24
C MET A 45 -4.79 10.17 -7.57
N GLU A 46 -5.91 10.55 -8.18
CA GLU A 46 -7.25 10.11 -7.78
C GLU A 46 -7.39 8.59 -7.93
N GLY A 47 -6.83 8.05 -9.02
CA GLY A 47 -6.76 6.60 -9.25
C GLY A 47 -5.93 5.87 -8.19
N LEU A 48 -4.82 6.45 -7.72
CA LEU A 48 -4.03 5.90 -6.61
C LEU A 48 -4.83 5.89 -5.31
N ILE A 49 -5.48 7.00 -4.97
CA ILE A 49 -6.32 7.11 -3.77
C ILE A 49 -7.46 6.08 -3.82
N ALA A 50 -8.13 5.95 -4.97
CA ALA A 50 -9.18 4.96 -5.16
C ALA A 50 -8.66 3.52 -5.05
N HIS A 51 -7.51 3.22 -5.66
CA HIS A 51 -6.87 1.90 -5.60
C HIS A 51 -6.54 1.51 -4.15
N PHE A 52 -5.84 2.37 -3.41
CA PHE A 52 -5.52 2.10 -2.01
C PHE A 52 -6.75 2.08 -1.11
N GLY A 53 -7.70 2.98 -1.33
CA GLY A 53 -8.97 3.02 -0.59
C GLY A 53 -9.76 1.71 -0.70
N SER A 54 -9.65 1.00 -1.82
CA SER A 54 -10.33 -0.29 -2.03
C SER A 54 -9.79 -1.44 -1.16
N VAL A 55 -8.56 -1.35 -0.66
CA VAL A 55 -7.90 -2.41 0.12
C VAL A 55 -7.62 -1.99 1.56
N LEU A 56 -7.49 -0.69 1.85
CA LEU A 56 -7.23 -0.17 3.20
C LEU A 56 -8.35 -0.51 4.18
N SER A 57 -9.58 -0.72 3.73
CA SER A 57 -10.69 -1.13 4.61
C SER A 57 -10.55 -2.57 5.15
N MET A 58 -9.69 -3.40 4.57
CA MET A 58 -9.60 -4.84 4.88
C MET A 58 -8.75 -5.15 6.12
N GLY A 59 -7.76 -4.30 6.44
CA GLY A 59 -6.92 -4.49 7.61
C GLY A 59 -5.59 -3.72 7.54
N PRO A 60 -4.71 -3.88 8.55
CA PRO A 60 -3.45 -3.16 8.65
C PRO A 60 -2.63 -3.23 7.37
N THR A 61 -2.26 -2.08 6.83
CA THR A 61 -1.67 -1.97 5.50
C THR A 61 -0.43 -1.08 5.53
N ILE A 62 0.63 -1.54 4.90
CA ILE A 62 1.84 -0.78 4.63
C ILE A 62 1.85 -0.45 3.13
N ILE A 63 1.93 0.84 2.79
CA ILE A 63 2.06 1.27 1.40
C ILE A 63 3.52 1.18 0.97
N TYR A 64 3.79 0.64 -0.21
CA TYR A 64 5.13 0.48 -0.75
C TYR A 64 5.39 1.46 -1.88
N ASN A 65 6.23 2.47 -1.62
CA ASN A 65 6.68 3.42 -2.63
C ASN A 65 8.09 3.04 -3.13
N VAL A 66 8.22 2.68 -4.42
CA VAL A 66 9.51 2.34 -5.05
C VAL A 66 9.53 2.76 -6.52
N PRO A 67 9.66 4.07 -6.80
CA PRO A 67 9.47 4.63 -8.14
C PRO A 67 10.39 4.04 -9.23
N PRO A 68 11.67 3.70 -8.95
CA PRO A 68 12.52 3.04 -9.94
C PRO A 68 11.99 1.69 -10.45
N ARG A 69 11.08 1.03 -9.71
CA ARG A 69 10.47 -0.25 -10.11
C ARG A 69 9.07 -0.09 -10.67
N THR A 70 8.30 0.89 -10.21
CA THR A 70 6.92 1.12 -10.67
C THR A 70 6.82 2.13 -11.81
N GLY A 71 7.84 2.97 -11.97
CA GLY A 71 7.86 4.13 -12.85
C GLY A 71 7.02 5.31 -12.35
N GLN A 72 6.43 5.24 -11.15
CA GLN A 72 5.57 6.29 -10.60
C GLN A 72 5.85 6.47 -9.12
N ASP A 73 6.22 7.70 -8.75
CA ASP A 73 6.31 8.11 -7.36
C ASP A 73 4.92 8.33 -6.77
N ILE A 74 4.73 7.84 -5.54
CA ILE A 74 3.55 8.14 -4.74
C ILE A 74 3.85 9.43 -3.97
N PRO A 75 3.25 10.57 -4.35
CA PRO A 75 3.60 11.84 -3.74
C PRO A 75 3.07 11.92 -2.29
N PRO A 76 3.70 12.72 -1.41
CA PRO A 76 3.28 12.83 0.00
C PRO A 76 1.81 13.19 0.19
N HIS A 77 1.24 14.06 -0.65
CA HIS A 77 -0.18 14.43 -0.52
C HIS A 77 -1.12 13.23 -0.70
N VAL A 78 -0.82 12.27 -1.58
CA VAL A 78 -1.60 11.03 -1.73
C VAL A 78 -1.50 10.19 -0.45
N ILE A 79 -0.30 10.06 0.13
CA ILE A 79 -0.10 9.37 1.40
C ILE A 79 -0.91 10.03 2.52
N HIS A 80 -0.87 11.36 2.64
CA HIS A 80 -1.64 12.09 3.65
C HIS A 80 -3.16 11.95 3.46
N SER A 81 -3.64 11.89 2.22
CA SER A 81 -5.06 11.65 1.91
C SER A 81 -5.54 10.28 2.42
N ILE A 82 -4.73 9.23 2.26
CA ILE A 82 -5.10 7.87 2.69
C ILE A 82 -4.73 7.57 4.15
N ALA A 83 -3.84 8.36 4.76
CA ALA A 83 -3.42 8.21 6.16
C ALA A 83 -4.52 8.48 7.19
N GLN A 84 -5.65 9.06 6.77
CA GLN A 84 -6.84 9.21 7.62
C GLN A 84 -7.50 7.85 7.95
N ASN A 85 -7.17 6.79 7.22
CA ASN A 85 -7.67 5.45 7.50
C ASN A 85 -6.90 4.80 8.66
N ALA A 86 -7.61 4.33 9.69
CA ALA A 86 -7.01 3.70 10.87
C ALA A 86 -6.18 2.44 10.58
N ASN A 87 -6.40 1.80 9.44
CA ASN A 87 -5.62 0.64 8.99
C ASN A 87 -4.30 1.03 8.29
N MET A 88 -4.06 2.32 8.03
CA MET A 88 -2.80 2.78 7.45
C MET A 88 -1.68 2.68 8.50
N ALA A 89 -0.88 1.61 8.42
CA ALA A 89 0.19 1.35 9.38
C ALA A 89 1.46 2.17 9.08
N GLY A 90 1.69 2.52 7.81
CA GLY A 90 2.84 3.33 7.41
C GLY A 90 3.28 3.12 5.96
N VAL A 91 4.48 3.58 5.64
CA VAL A 91 5.05 3.53 4.29
C VAL A 91 6.40 2.78 4.31
N LYS A 92 6.56 1.80 3.43
CA LYS A 92 7.86 1.28 3.03
C LYS A 92 8.40 2.19 1.92
N GLU A 93 9.34 3.06 2.27
CA GLU A 93 9.84 4.11 1.39
C GLU A 93 11.19 3.72 0.77
N CYS A 94 11.38 4.00 -0.52
CA CYS A 94 12.60 3.73 -1.29
C CYS A 94 13.11 4.93 -2.10
N VAL A 95 12.47 6.10 -2.01
CA VAL A 95 12.95 7.35 -2.60
C VAL A 95 14.18 7.88 -1.86
N GLY A 96 14.20 7.79 -0.53
CA GLY A 96 15.35 8.16 0.29
C GLY A 96 14.98 8.85 1.61
N ASN A 97 16.00 9.15 2.41
CA ASN A 97 15.83 9.65 3.78
C ASN A 97 15.11 11.01 3.87
N GLU A 98 15.33 11.91 2.90
CA GLU A 98 14.62 13.20 2.86
C GLU A 98 13.11 13.01 2.67
N ARG A 99 12.68 11.98 1.94
CA ARG A 99 11.25 11.63 1.83
C ARG A 99 10.72 11.08 3.15
N VAL A 100 11.48 10.22 3.82
CA VAL A 100 11.10 9.66 5.13
C VAL A 100 10.86 10.78 6.16
N LYS A 101 11.73 11.81 6.19
CA LYS A 101 11.57 12.97 7.08
C LYS A 101 10.29 13.78 6.84
N GLN A 102 9.68 13.71 5.66
CA GLN A 102 8.43 14.42 5.35
C GLN A 102 7.19 13.75 5.96
N TYR A 103 7.31 12.49 6.40
CA TYR A 103 6.21 11.73 7.02
C TYR A 103 6.17 11.82 8.54
N THR A 104 7.21 12.39 9.16
CA THR A 104 7.41 12.51 10.61
C THR A 104 7.30 13.96 11.06
#